data_AF-A0AA96FZE9-F1
#
_entry.id   AF-A0AA96FZE9-F1
#
_cell.length_a   1.000
_cell.length_b   1.000
_cell.length_c   1.000
_cell.angle_alpha   90.00
_cell.angle_beta   90.00
_cell.angle_gamma   90.00
#
_symmetry.space_group_name_H-M   'P 1'
#
loop_
_entity.id
_entity.type
_entity.pdbx_description
1 polymer ?
#
loop_
_entity_poly.entity_id
_entity_poly.type
_entity_poly.pdbx_seq_one_letter_code
_entity_poly.pdbx_strand_id
1 'polypeptide(L)' 'MDHTYVAMSGEHPTSAYTDLNSAQKAVVDQHTQYMPDGYETEWQEEPGFDDTRVWQLRGRGLGRRWSKAYRSIVEVPNRT' A
#
# COMPACT_ATOMS: atom_id res chain seq x y z
N MET A 1 -0.94 -20.35 5.58
CA MET A 1 0.28 -20.12 4.80
C MET A 1 0.94 -18.90 5.39
N ASP A 2 2.26 -18.89 5.53
CA ASP A 2 2.95 -17.66 5.90
C ASP A 2 3.02 -16.75 4.67
N HIS A 3 2.61 -15.50 4.83
CA HIS A 3 2.61 -14.51 3.77
C HIS A 3 3.60 -13.40 4.10
N THR A 4 4.18 -12.81 3.06
CA THR A 4 4.96 -11.57 3.16
C THR A 4 4.18 -10.47 2.44
N TYR A 5 4.10 -9.31 3.07
CA TYR A 5 3.49 -8.11 2.52
C TYR A 5 4.57 -7.25 1.89
N VAL A 6 4.55 -7.11 0.56
CA VAL A 6 5.55 -6.37 -0.20
C VAL A 6 5.00 -4.98 -0.52
N ALA A 7 5.65 -3.95 -0.01
CA ALA A 7 5.34 -2.57 -0.34
C ALA A 7 5.92 -2.20 -1.71
N MET A 8 5.09 -1.62 -2.57
CA MET A 8 5.41 -1.28 -3.95
C MET A 8 5.33 0.23 -4.21
N SER A 9 6.16 0.71 -5.13
CA SER A 9 6.14 2.05 -5.72
C SER A 9 5.92 1.92 -7.22
N GLY A 10 4.67 2.05 -7.66
CA GLY A 10 4.30 1.57 -9.00
C GLY A 10 4.56 0.07 -9.12
N GLU A 11 5.48 -0.31 -10.02
CA GLU A 11 5.85 -1.70 -10.27
C GLU A 11 7.10 -2.15 -9.48
N HIS A 12 7.74 -1.25 -8.73
CA HIS A 12 8.99 -1.56 -8.04
C HIS A 12 8.76 -1.93 -6.58
N PRO A 13 9.23 -3.10 -6.11
CA PRO A 13 9.23 -3.44 -4.69
C PRO A 13 10.21 -2.55 -3.93
N THR A 14 9.80 -2.10 -2.74
CA THR A 14 10.57 -1.18 -1.92
C THR A 14 10.99 -1.80 -0.58
N SER A 15 10.06 -2.53 0.05
CA SER A 15 10.27 -3.17 1.35
C SER A 15 9.36 -4.39 1.48
N ALA A 16 9.70 -5.30 2.39
CA ALA A 16 8.91 -6.49 2.71
C ALA A 16 8.65 -6.56 4.22
N TYR A 17 7.47 -7.02 4.60
CA TYR A 17 7.00 -7.09 5.98
C TYR A 17 6.29 -8.41 6.25
N THR A 18 6.34 -8.87 7.49
CA THR A 18 5.68 -10.10 7.93
C THR A 18 4.22 -9.88 8.36
N ASP A 19 3.78 -8.62 8.48
CA ASP A 19 2.41 -8.26 8.83
C ASP A 19 1.92 -7.06 8.02
N LEU A 20 0.62 -7.06 7.70
CA LEU A 20 -0.02 -6.03 6.86
C LEU A 20 0.02 -4.65 7.53
N ASN A 21 -0.16 -4.58 8.84
CA ASN A 21 -0.26 -3.31 9.56
C ASN A 21 1.07 -2.55 9.54
N SER A 22 2.19 -3.24 9.74
CA SER A 22 3.54 -2.66 9.61
C SER A 22 3.80 -2.19 8.19
N ALA A 23 3.40 -2.97 7.18
CA ALA A 23 3.53 -2.57 5.77
C ALA A 23 2.72 -1.30 5.48
N GLN A 24 1.45 -1.27 5.89
CA GLN A 24 0.56 -0.13 5.70
C GLN A 24 1.08 1.13 6.40
N LYS A 25 1.53 1.01 7.65
CA LYS A 25 2.10 2.12 8.39
C LYS A 25 3.35 2.67 7.69
N ALA A 26 4.29 1.81 7.31
CA ALA A 26 5.52 2.24 6.67
C ALA A 26 5.28 2.95 5.33
N VAL A 27 4.35 2.45 4.52
CA VAL A 27 3.99 3.09 3.25
C VAL A 27 3.31 4.44 3.49
N VAL A 28 2.41 4.55 4.47
CA VAL A 28 1.79 5.83 4.83
C VAL A 28 2.84 6.82 5.32
N ASP A 29 3.72 6.44 6.26
CA ASP A 29 4.80 7.29 6.77
C ASP A 29 5.71 7.79 5.62
N GLN A 30 6.06 6.90 4.68
CA GLN A 30 6.87 7.28 3.52
C GLN A 30 6.10 8.18 2.54
N HIS A 31 4.78 8.05 2.46
CA HIS A 31 3.96 8.84 1.53
C HIS A 31 3.66 10.23 2.10
N THR A 32 3.24 10.31 3.36
CA THR A 32 2.79 11.55 4.02
C THR A 32 3.91 12.56 4.22
N GLN A 33 5.18 12.13 4.28
CA GLN A 33 6.33 13.05 4.32
C GLN A 33 6.38 14.04 3.13
N TYR A 34 5.69 13.72 2.02
CA TYR A 34 5.64 14.53 0.81
C TYR A 34 4.26 15.16 0.56
N MET A 35 3.30 15.00 1.48
CA MET A 35 1.93 15.45 1.29
C MET A 35 1.66 16.78 2.00
N PRO A 36 0.80 17.65 1.43
CA PRO A 36 0.40 18.88 2.07
C PRO A 36 -0.49 18.61 3.30
N ASP A 37 -0.56 19.58 4.21
CA ASP A 37 -1.44 19.53 5.38
C ASP A 37 -2.90 19.27 4.98
N GLY A 38 -3.56 18.40 5.73
CA GLY A 38 -4.94 17.98 5.47
C GLY A 38 -5.11 16.95 4.35
N TYR A 39 -4.02 16.36 3.86
CA TYR A 39 -4.09 15.19 2.99
C TYR A 39 -4.54 13.96 3.78
N GLU A 40 -5.64 13.35 3.33
CA GLU A 40 -6.16 12.13 3.94
C GLU A 40 -5.75 10.91 3.12
N THR A 41 -5.55 9.78 3.79
CA THR A 41 -5.25 8.51 3.15
C THR A 41 -6.14 7.38 3.67
N GLU A 42 -6.52 6.47 2.79
CA GLU A 42 -7.22 5.23 3.15
C GLU A 42 -6.65 4.05 2.35
N TRP A 43 -6.77 2.85 2.90
CA TRP A 43 -6.40 1.63 2.20
C TRP A 43 -7.65 0.99 1.59
N GLN A 44 -7.56 0.63 0.31
CA GLN A 44 -8.59 -0.14 -0.37
C GLN A 44 -8.01 -1.47 -0.80
N GLU A 45 -8.63 -2.56 -0.36
CA GLU A 45 -8.32 -3.91 -0.83
C GLU A 45 -8.85 -4.11 -2.25
N GLU A 46 -8.01 -4.67 -3.12
CA GLU A 46 -8.30 -5.02 -4.49
C GLU A 46 -7.82 -6.47 -4.74
N PRO A 47 -8.59 -7.27 -5.49
CA PRO A 47 -8.10 -8.57 -5.94
C PRO A 47 -6.90 -8.38 -6.87
N GLY A 48 -5.82 -9.11 -6.61
CA GLY A 48 -4.65 -9.22 -7.48
C GLY A 48 -4.76 -10.35 -8.48
N PHE A 49 -3.68 -10.61 -9.21
CA PHE A 49 -3.55 -11.78 -10.08
C PHE A 49 -3.30 -13.04 -9.25
N ASP A 50 -3.75 -14.21 -9.73
CA ASP A 50 -3.49 -15.52 -9.13
C ASP A 50 -3.79 -15.60 -7.61
N ASP A 51 -4.99 -15.16 -7.21
CA ASP A 51 -5.47 -15.14 -5.82
C ASP A 51 -4.64 -14.29 -4.84
N THR A 52 -3.74 -13.44 -5.33
CA THR A 52 -3.01 -12.48 -4.48
C THR A 52 -3.94 -11.36 -4.02
N ARG A 53 -3.73 -10.87 -2.80
CA ARG A 53 -4.42 -9.69 -2.27
C ARG A 53 -3.54 -8.46 -2.46
N VAL A 54 -4.14 -7.37 -2.92
CA VAL A 54 -3.44 -6.10 -3.10
C VAL A 54 -4.16 -5.02 -2.31
N TRP A 55 -3.44 -4.21 -1.54
CA TRP A 55 -3.99 -3.00 -0.93
C TRP A 55 -3.43 -1.79 -1.65
N GLN A 56 -4.31 -0.95 -2.17
CA GLN A 56 -3.97 0.30 -2.83
C GLN A 56 -4.15 1.45 -1.86
N LEU A 57 -3.11 2.26 -1.69
CA LEU A 57 -3.23 3.49 -0.92
C LEU A 57 -4.02 4.49 -1.76
N ARG A 58 -5.17 4.94 -1.25
CA ARG A 58 -5.90 6.07 -1.83
C ARG A 58 -5.60 7.31 -1.03
N GLY A 59 -5.50 8.43 -1.72
CA GLY A 59 -5.25 9.71 -1.10
C GLY A 59 -6.24 10.76 -1.59
N ARG A 60 -6.52 11.73 -0.73
CA ARG A 60 -7.44 12.82 -1.00
C ARG A 60 -6.85 14.12 -0.48
N GLY A 61 -6.56 15.03 -1.41
CA GLY A 61 -6.22 16.42 -1.08
C GLY A 61 -7.47 17.31 -0.97
N LEU A 62 -7.23 18.62 -0.90
CA LEU A 62 -8.27 19.65 -0.75
C LEU A 62 -9.37 19.62 -1.83
N GLY A 63 -9.10 19.03 -3.00
CA GLY A 63 -10.08 18.82 -4.07
C GLY A 63 -11.14 17.74 -3.77
N ARG A 64 -11.12 17.11 -2.59
CA ARG A 64 -12.11 16.12 -2.09
C ARG A 64 -12.36 14.89 -2.97
N ARG A 65 -11.53 14.66 -4.00
CA ARG A 65 -11.58 13.46 -4.83
C ARG A 65 -10.52 12.46 -4.38
N TRP A 66 -10.94 11.22 -4.13
CA TRP A 66 -10.03 10.11 -3.89
C TRP A 66 -9.30 9.73 -5.18
N SER A 67 -7.97 9.66 -5.13
CA SER A 67 -7.12 9.16 -6.21
C SER A 67 -6.27 7.98 -5.72
N LYS A 68 -5.81 7.12 -6.65
CA LYS A 68 -4.79 6.12 -6.32
C LYS A 68 -3.48 6.86 -6.06
N ALA A 69 -2.86 6.62 -4.91
CA ALA A 69 -1.46 6.95 -4.71
C ALA A 69 -0.61 5.98 -5.53
N TYR A 70 0.62 6.37 -5.87
CA TYR A 70 1.58 5.51 -6.59
C TYR A 70 2.17 4.39 -5.69
N ARG A 71 1.41 3.94 -4.69
CA ARG A 71 1.84 3.05 -3.62
C ARG A 71 0.82 1.93 -3.42
N SER A 72 1.29 0.70 -3.31
CA SER A 72 0.47 -0.46 -3.01
C SER A 72 1.21 -1.45 -2.12
N ILE A 73 0.48 -2.41 -1.57
CA ILE A 73 1.01 -3.54 -0.84
C ILE A 73 0.47 -4.80 -1.51
N VAL A 74 1.35 -5.76 -1.81
CA VAL A 74 0.98 -7.03 -2.42
C VAL A 74 1.24 -8.15 -1.41
N GLU A 75 0.24 -8.98 -1.18
CA GLU A 75 0.39 -10.23 -0.43
C GLU A 75 1.08 -11.26 -1.33
N VAL A 76 2.24 -11.75 -0.90
CA VAL A 76 3.00 -12.77 -1.60
C VAL A 76 3.13 -14.00 -0.69
N PRO A 77 2.74 -15.21 -1.14
CA PRO A 77 2.93 -16.42 -0.35
C PRO A 77 4.42 -16.72 -0.20
N ASN A 78 4.85 -17.08 1.01
CA ASN A 78 6.21 -17.57 1.23
C ASN A 78 6.32 -18.96 0.59
N ARG A 79 7.04 -19.06 -0.53
CA ARG A 79 7.40 -20.36 -1.12
C ARG A 79 8.51 -20.98 -0.25
N THR A 80 8.14 -21.92 0.61
CA THR A 80 9.06 -22.90 1.22
C THR A 80 9.61 -23.84 0.18
#